data_AF-A0A7V6C7U7-F1
#
_entry.id   AF-A0A7V6C7U7-F1
#
_cell.length_a   1.000
_cell.length_b   1.000
_cell.length_c   1.000
_cell.angle_alpha   90.00
_cell.angle_beta   90.00
_cell.angle_gamma   90.00
#
_symmetry.space_group_name_H-M   'P 1'
#
loop_
_entity.id
_entity.type
_entity.pdbx_description
1 polymer ?
#
loop_
_entity_poly.entity_id
_entity_poly.type
_entity_poly.pdbx_seq_one_letter_code
_entity_poly.pdbx_strand_id
1 'polypeptide(L)'
;MIFAHIAVGICMLLFGRKLFWLFVGLVGFIFGFNISMLMLPGQPVWVFAAAAICTGILGTLLAIFLQHVIIVVTGFLAGGYLIYSLLSTFGVESDQIIWISSIVCGLVCAALFLKLFDWSLILVSSLIGALLIARSIDADFQVVASIFGACAIAGIAAQAGIMKKNPPAQPEQ
;
A
#
# COMPACT_ATOMS: atom_id res chain seq x y z
N MET A 1 -28.47 1.34 8.02
CA MET A 1 -27.30 2.25 8.01
C MET A 1 -26.11 1.65 8.77
N ILE A 2 -26.26 1.10 9.99
CA ILE A 2 -25.19 0.38 10.72
C ILE A 2 -24.63 -0.86 9.98
N PHE A 3 -25.50 -1.67 9.35
CA PHE A 3 -25.08 -2.88 8.63
C PHE A 3 -24.17 -2.59 7.43
N ALA A 4 -24.34 -1.43 6.77
CA ALA A 4 -23.48 -1.01 5.67
C ALA A 4 -22.07 -0.66 6.17
N HIS A 5 -21.95 0.00 7.33
CA HIS A 5 -20.66 0.35 7.92
C HIS A 5 -19.89 -0.90 8.40
N ILE A 6 -20.60 -1.88 8.97
CA ILE A 6 -20.00 -3.16 9.39
C ILE A 6 -19.57 -3.99 8.18
N ALA A 7 -20.38 -4.06 7.12
CA ALA A 7 -20.04 -4.77 5.89
C ALA A 7 -18.83 -4.14 5.18
N VAL A 8 -18.77 -2.80 5.13
CA VAL A 8 -17.63 -2.06 4.57
C VAL A 8 -16.38 -2.28 5.43
N GLY A 9 -16.50 -2.25 6.77
CA GLY A 9 -15.40 -2.52 7.68
C GLY A 9 -14.83 -3.94 7.55
N ILE A 10 -15.69 -4.95 7.41
CA ILE A 10 -15.30 -6.35 7.17
C ILE A 10 -14.66 -6.52 5.78
N CYS A 11 -15.23 -5.89 4.75
CA CYS A 11 -14.68 -5.92 3.40
C CYS A 11 -13.28 -5.28 3.36
N MET A 12 -13.10 -4.14 4.04
CA MET A 12 -11.84 -3.41 4.16
C MET A 12 -10.79 -4.19 4.97
N LEU A 13 -11.22 -4.91 6.02
CA LEU A 13 -10.40 -5.82 6.81
C LEU A 13 -9.92 -7.04 6.02
N LEU A 14 -10.72 -7.57 5.10
CA LEU A 14 -10.34 -8.73 4.27
C LEU A 14 -9.52 -8.32 3.03
N PHE A 15 -9.68 -7.10 2.53
CA PHE A 15 -9.07 -6.65 1.28
C PHE A 15 -7.80 -5.81 1.43
N GLY A 16 -7.17 -5.67 2.60
CA GLY A 16 -6.02 -4.76 2.81
C GLY A 16 -4.95 -4.73 1.68
N ARG A 17 -4.55 -5.90 1.16
CA ARG A 17 -3.62 -6.02 0.00
C ARG A 17 -4.24 -5.60 -1.34
N LYS A 18 -5.52 -5.89 -1.56
CA LYS A 18 -6.28 -5.54 -2.77
C LYS A 18 -6.86 -4.11 -2.73
N LEU A 19 -6.91 -3.49 -1.55
CA LEU A 19 -7.47 -2.16 -1.36
C LEU A 19 -6.57 -1.09 -1.98
N PHE A 20 -5.25 -1.31 -1.99
CA PHE A 20 -4.33 -0.45 -2.74
C PHE A 20 -4.71 -0.40 -4.23
N TRP A 21 -5.01 -1.57 -4.81
CA TRP A 21 -5.41 -1.67 -6.21
C TRP A 21 -6.70 -0.89 -6.49
N LEU A 22 -7.68 -1.06 -5.61
CA LEU A 22 -8.97 -0.39 -5.72
C LEU A 22 -8.84 1.12 -5.45
N PHE A 23 -7.95 1.53 -4.55
CA PHE A 23 -7.71 2.93 -4.23
C PHE A 23 -7.03 3.66 -5.38
N VAL A 24 -5.97 3.08 -5.97
CA VAL A 24 -5.32 3.67 -7.15
C VAL A 24 -6.29 3.70 -8.34
N GLY A 25 -7.12 2.67 -8.51
CA GLY A 25 -8.18 2.68 -9.52
C GLY A 25 -9.23 3.75 -9.30
N LEU A 26 -9.65 3.96 -8.05
CA LEU A 26 -10.60 5.00 -7.68
C LEU A 26 -10.00 6.40 -7.90
N VAL A 27 -8.74 6.61 -7.52
CA VAL A 27 -8.02 7.86 -7.78
C VAL A 27 -7.89 8.08 -9.29
N GLY A 28 -7.51 7.05 -10.05
CA GLY A 28 -7.44 7.10 -11.52
C GLY A 28 -8.79 7.40 -12.16
N PHE A 29 -9.88 6.84 -11.63
CA PHE A 29 -11.25 7.14 -12.05
C PHE A 29 -11.63 8.59 -11.79
N ILE A 30 -11.40 9.09 -10.57
CA ILE A 30 -11.69 10.49 -10.20
C ILE A 30 -10.88 11.45 -11.07
N PHE A 31 -9.60 11.15 -11.27
CA PHE A 31 -8.70 11.96 -12.07
C PHE A 31 -9.10 11.97 -13.55
N GLY A 32 -9.41 10.80 -14.09
CA GLY A 32 -9.90 10.65 -15.45
C GLY A 32 -11.25 11.32 -15.68
N PHE A 33 -12.15 11.26 -14.70
CA PHE A 33 -13.41 11.99 -14.73
C PHE A 33 -13.21 13.50 -14.78
N ASN A 34 -12.34 14.05 -13.92
CA ASN A 34 -12.01 15.49 -13.91
C ASN A 34 -11.32 15.95 -15.20
N ILE A 35 -10.34 15.20 -15.72
CA ILE A 35 -9.69 15.50 -17.00
C ILE A 35 -10.69 15.46 -18.16
N SER A 36 -11.59 14.48 -18.17
CA SER A 36 -12.58 14.34 -19.23
C SER A 36 -13.55 15.52 -19.24
N MET A 37 -13.98 16.00 -18.06
CA MET A 37 -14.79 17.22 -17.94
C MET A 37 -14.05 18.47 -18.43
N LEU A 38 -12.75 18.57 -18.20
CA LEU A 38 -11.94 19.72 -18.59
C LEU A 38 -11.64 19.77 -20.09
N MET A 39 -11.37 18.62 -20.72
CA MET A 39 -10.98 18.58 -22.13
C MET A 39 -12.15 18.42 -23.12
N LEU A 40 -13.29 17.84 -22.69
CA LEU A 40 -14.46 17.61 -23.54
C LEU A 40 -15.72 18.33 -23.01
N PRO A 41 -15.78 19.68 -23.03
CA PRO A 41 -16.99 20.39 -22.66
C PRO A 41 -18.13 20.07 -23.65
N GLY A 42 -19.27 19.60 -23.14
CA GLY A 42 -20.52 19.41 -23.92
C GLY A 42 -20.84 18.00 -24.42
N GLN A 43 -20.07 16.98 -24.04
CA GLN A 43 -20.35 15.58 -24.41
C GLN A 43 -21.35 14.87 -23.47
N PRO A 44 -22.06 13.83 -23.93
CA PRO A 44 -23.01 13.08 -23.10
C PRO A 44 -22.31 12.34 -21.94
N VAL A 45 -23.02 12.22 -20.81
CA VAL A 45 -22.53 11.62 -19.54
C VAL A 45 -21.87 10.25 -19.72
N TRP A 46 -22.36 9.45 -20.67
CA TRP A 46 -21.81 8.12 -20.97
C TRP A 46 -20.34 8.14 -21.44
N VAL A 47 -19.92 9.19 -22.16
CA VAL A 47 -18.53 9.32 -22.65
C VAL A 47 -17.59 9.66 -21.49
N PHE A 48 -17.99 10.53 -20.57
CA PHE A 48 -17.22 10.82 -19.36
C PHE A 48 -17.06 9.59 -18.47
N ALA A 49 -18.15 8.83 -18.30
CA ALA A 49 -18.11 7.59 -17.53
C ALA A 49 -17.19 6.55 -18.18
N ALA A 50 -17.24 6.37 -19.50
CA ALA A 50 -16.36 5.45 -20.22
C ALA A 50 -14.88 5.85 -20.10
N ALA A 51 -14.56 7.14 -20.26
CA ALA A 51 -13.20 7.64 -20.11
C ALA A 51 -12.65 7.48 -18.68
N ALA A 52 -13.49 7.75 -17.66
CA ALA A 52 -13.15 7.55 -16.26
C ALA A 52 -12.90 6.07 -15.92
N ILE A 53 -13.69 5.15 -16.49
CA ILE A 53 -13.48 3.71 -16.33
C ILE A 53 -12.17 3.28 -17.01
N CYS A 54 -11.90 3.71 -18.24
CA CYS A 54 -10.66 3.37 -18.95
C CYS A 54 -9.41 3.86 -18.19
N THR A 55 -9.43 5.11 -17.73
CA THR A 55 -8.33 5.69 -16.94
C THR A 55 -8.19 5.05 -15.56
N GLY A 56 -9.30 4.69 -14.91
CA GLY A 56 -9.29 3.91 -13.66
C GLY A 56 -8.63 2.54 -13.86
N ILE A 57 -9.04 1.79 -14.90
CA ILE A 57 -8.45 0.48 -15.23
C ILE A 57 -6.97 0.62 -15.60
N LEU A 58 -6.62 1.61 -16.41
CA LEU A 58 -5.23 1.90 -16.77
C LEU A 58 -4.39 2.22 -15.54
N GLY A 59 -4.85 3.13 -14.68
CA GLY A 59 -4.15 3.52 -13.46
C GLY A 59 -3.95 2.34 -12.52
N THR A 60 -4.97 1.50 -12.40
CA THR A 60 -4.96 0.25 -11.63
C THR A 60 -3.94 -0.75 -12.18
N LEU A 61 -3.90 -0.96 -13.50
CA LEU A 61 -2.93 -1.85 -14.15
C LEU A 61 -1.50 -1.31 -14.00
N LEU A 62 -1.31 -0.02 -14.20
CA LEU A 62 -0.03 0.66 -14.02
C LEU A 62 0.45 0.55 -12.57
N ALA A 63 -0.47 0.64 -11.60
CA ALA A 63 -0.16 0.51 -10.19
C ALA A 63 0.50 -0.83 -9.87
N ILE A 64 -0.05 -1.98 -10.31
CA ILE A 64 0.56 -3.29 -10.02
C ILE A 64 1.99 -3.34 -10.56
N PHE A 65 2.15 -2.94 -11.81
CA PHE A 65 3.43 -3.07 -12.49
C PHE A 65 4.48 -2.16 -11.87
N LEU A 66 4.13 -0.88 -11.70
CA LEU A 66 5.06 0.14 -11.24
C LEU A 66 5.36 0.03 -9.74
N GLN A 67 4.39 -0.38 -8.93
CA GLN A 67 4.57 -0.57 -7.49
C GLN A 67 5.68 -1.58 -7.19
N HIS A 68 5.68 -2.74 -7.86
CA HIS A 68 6.70 -3.76 -7.62
C HIS A 68 8.10 -3.25 -8.00
N VAL A 69 8.21 -2.57 -9.15
CA VAL A 69 9.45 -1.97 -9.63
C VAL A 69 9.94 -0.88 -8.68
N ILE A 70 9.07 0.04 -8.27
CA ILE A 70 9.42 1.15 -7.37
C ILE A 70 9.94 0.62 -6.03
N ILE A 71 9.26 -0.38 -5.44
CA ILE A 71 9.67 -0.93 -4.14
C ILE A 71 11.06 -1.58 -4.24
N VAL A 72 11.29 -2.40 -5.27
CA VAL A 72 12.57 -3.08 -5.47
C VAL A 72 13.68 -2.08 -5.76
N VAL A 73 13.46 -1.14 -6.67
CA VAL A 73 14.45 -0.13 -7.03
C VAL A 73 14.78 0.76 -5.84
N THR A 74 13.76 1.24 -5.11
CA THR A 74 13.96 2.09 -3.93
C THR A 74 14.70 1.34 -2.83
N GLY A 75 14.31 0.08 -2.55
CA GLY A 75 14.98 -0.75 -1.55
C GLY A 75 16.42 -1.08 -1.92
N PHE A 76 16.70 -1.35 -3.20
CA PHE A 76 18.04 -1.60 -3.69
C PHE A 76 18.92 -0.35 -3.57
N LEU A 77 18.43 0.80 -4.04
CA LEU A 77 19.16 2.05 -4.02
C LEU A 77 19.41 2.54 -2.59
N ALA A 78 18.40 2.45 -1.72
CA ALA A 78 18.52 2.79 -0.31
C ALA A 78 19.51 1.87 0.42
N GLY A 79 19.40 0.55 0.22
CA GLY A 79 20.30 -0.42 0.84
C GLY A 79 21.75 -0.29 0.37
N GLY A 80 21.93 -0.12 -0.95
CA GLY A 80 23.25 0.08 -1.56
C GLY A 80 23.92 1.38 -1.10
N TYR A 81 23.16 2.47 -0.98
CA TYR A 81 23.66 3.74 -0.45
C TYR A 81 23.96 3.69 1.05
N LEU A 82 23.11 3.00 1.82
CA LEU A 82 23.29 2.86 3.27
C LEU A 82 24.60 2.12 3.57
N ILE A 83 24.84 0.97 2.94
CA ILE A 83 26.08 0.22 3.17
C ILE A 83 27.31 0.97 2.64
N TYR A 84 27.18 1.69 1.52
CA TYR A 84 28.23 2.57 1.02
C TYR A 84 28.62 3.64 2.05
N SER A 85 27.62 4.31 2.64
CA SER A 85 27.84 5.31 3.69
C SER A 85 28.41 4.71 4.97
N LEU A 86 28.05 3.48 5.32
CA LEU A 86 28.61 2.78 6.49
C LEU A 86 30.07 2.41 6.24
N LEU A 87 30.39 1.76 5.12
CA LEU A 87 31.76 1.34 4.80
C LEU A 87 32.71 2.53 4.64
N SER A 88 32.25 3.63 4.05
CA SER A 88 33.04 4.86 3.98
C SER A 88 33.29 5.47 5.35
N THR A 89 32.32 5.41 6.27
CA THR A 89 32.51 5.85 7.67
C THR A 89 33.51 4.99 8.43
N PHE A 90 33.57 3.68 8.14
CA PHE A 90 34.54 2.76 8.74
C PHE A 90 35.93 2.80 8.07
N GLY A 91 36.15 3.65 7.06
CA GLY A 91 37.45 3.83 6.41
C GLY A 91 37.87 2.68 5.48
N VAL A 92 36.91 1.91 4.97
CA VAL A 92 37.18 0.85 3.99
C VAL A 92 37.31 1.50 2.62
N GLU A 93 38.54 1.59 2.08
CA GLU A 93 38.82 2.21 0.76
C GLU A 93 38.86 1.20 -0.40
N SER A 94 38.61 -0.08 -0.12
CA SER A 94 38.63 -1.09 -1.17
C SER A 94 37.35 -1.03 -2.03
N ASP A 95 37.42 -0.35 -3.17
CA ASP A 95 36.32 -0.21 -4.14
C ASP A 95 35.62 -1.54 -4.45
N GLN A 96 36.37 -2.63 -4.60
CA GLN A 96 35.81 -3.95 -4.87
C GLN A 96 34.92 -4.48 -3.73
N ILE A 97 35.31 -4.27 -2.47
CA ILE A 97 34.55 -4.71 -1.29
C ILE A 97 33.30 -3.84 -1.15
N ILE A 98 33.43 -2.53 -1.36
CA ILE A 98 32.32 -1.57 -1.32
C ILE A 98 31.28 -1.93 -2.38
N TRP A 99 31.72 -2.20 -3.61
CA TRP A 99 30.81 -2.51 -4.73
C TRP A 99 30.07 -3.83 -4.53
N ILE A 100 30.77 -4.91 -4.15
CA ILE A 100 30.15 -6.21 -3.89
C ILE A 100 29.20 -6.13 -2.69
N SER A 101 29.61 -5.47 -1.59
CA SER A 101 28.77 -5.31 -0.41
C SER A 101 27.52 -4.45 -0.70
N SER A 102 27.66 -3.42 -1.54
CA SER A 102 26.54 -2.58 -2.00
C SER A 102 25.47 -3.37 -2.74
N ILE A 103 25.88 -4.25 -3.66
CA ILE A 103 24.93 -5.10 -4.41
C ILE A 103 24.24 -6.10 -3.48
N VAL A 104 25.00 -6.76 -2.60
CA VAL A 104 24.43 -7.76 -1.67
C VAL A 104 23.47 -7.10 -0.69
N CYS A 105 23.87 -6.00 -0.05
CA CYS A 105 23.02 -5.29 0.90
C CYS A 105 21.80 -4.65 0.21
N GLY A 106 21.97 -4.09 -0.98
CA GLY A 106 20.88 -3.57 -1.80
C GLY A 106 19.84 -4.64 -2.12
N LEU A 107 20.28 -5.83 -2.54
CA LEU A 107 19.37 -6.94 -2.83
C LEU A 107 18.63 -7.42 -1.58
N VAL A 108 19.33 -7.51 -0.44
CA VAL A 108 18.71 -7.86 0.85
C VAL A 108 17.67 -6.82 1.26
N CYS A 109 17.99 -5.52 1.14
CA CYS A 109 17.06 -4.44 1.45
C CYS A 109 15.84 -4.42 0.52
N ALA A 110 16.04 -4.65 -0.78
CA ALA A 110 14.94 -4.77 -1.75
C ALA A 110 13.98 -5.91 -1.36
N ALA A 111 14.50 -7.09 -1.03
CA ALA A 111 13.70 -8.22 -0.59
C ALA A 111 12.97 -7.92 0.74
N LEU A 112 13.62 -7.21 1.65
CA LEU A 112 13.05 -6.82 2.93
C LEU A 112 11.92 -5.79 2.76
N PHE A 113 12.09 -4.83 1.85
CA PHE A 113 11.07 -3.83 1.50
C PHE A 113 9.83 -4.46 0.87
N LEU A 114 9.98 -5.51 0.05
CA LEU A 114 8.84 -6.26 -0.48
C LEU A 114 7.96 -6.83 0.66
N LYS A 115 8.57 -7.40 1.69
CA LYS A 115 7.83 -7.86 2.88
C LYS A 115 7.25 -6.70 3.68
N LEU A 116 8.02 -5.65 3.92
CA LEU A 116 7.56 -4.50 4.70
C LEU A 116 6.38 -3.78 4.04
N PHE A 117 6.33 -3.75 2.70
CA PHE A 117 5.24 -3.13 1.98
C PHE A 117 3.89 -3.79 2.28
N ASP A 118 3.85 -5.13 2.30
CA ASP A 118 2.64 -5.88 2.67
C ASP A 118 2.20 -5.57 4.11
N TRP A 119 3.15 -5.47 5.04
CA TRP A 119 2.87 -5.06 6.41
C TRP A 119 2.41 -3.60 6.52
N SER A 120 2.95 -2.71 5.69
CA SER A 120 2.52 -1.32 5.62
C SER A 120 1.06 -1.22 5.18
N LEU A 121 0.63 -2.01 4.20
CA LEU A 121 -0.78 -2.05 3.78
C LEU A 121 -1.71 -2.54 4.89
N ILE A 122 -1.28 -3.56 5.65
CA ILE A 122 -2.02 -4.07 6.82
C ILE A 122 -2.18 -2.97 7.87
N LEU A 123 -1.09 -2.29 8.22
CA LEU A 123 -1.11 -1.21 9.20
C LEU A 123 -2.04 -0.08 8.76
N VAL A 124 -1.87 0.44 7.54
CA VAL A 124 -2.68 1.55 7.03
C VAL A 124 -4.15 1.15 6.95
N SER A 125 -4.48 -0.05 6.45
CA SER A 125 -5.86 -0.52 6.37
C SER A 125 -6.51 -0.66 7.74
N SER A 126 -5.81 -1.27 8.70
CA SER A 126 -6.31 -1.43 10.07
C SER A 126 -6.54 -0.07 10.73
N LEU A 127 -5.63 0.89 10.51
CA LEU A 127 -5.73 2.23 11.09
C LEU A 127 -6.91 3.02 10.51
N ILE A 128 -7.11 2.98 9.19
CA ILE A 128 -8.24 3.66 8.55
C ILE A 128 -9.56 2.98 8.92
N GLY A 129 -9.61 1.65 8.96
CA GLY A 129 -10.78 0.90 9.40
C GLY A 129 -11.16 1.22 10.85
N ALA A 130 -10.17 1.25 11.75
CA ALA A 130 -10.36 1.65 13.14
C ALA A 130 -10.84 3.11 13.24
N LEU A 131 -10.30 4.02 12.42
CA LEU A 131 -10.69 5.43 12.41
C LEU A 131 -12.15 5.62 11.97
N LEU A 132 -12.60 4.89 10.95
CA LEU A 132 -13.99 4.91 10.47
C LEU A 132 -14.97 4.44 11.54
N ILE A 133 -14.62 3.37 12.27
CA ILE A 133 -15.43 2.84 13.37
C ILE A 133 -15.46 3.85 14.52
N ALA A 134 -14.30 4.39 14.91
CA ALA A 134 -14.18 5.36 15.98
C ALA A 134 -14.98 6.65 15.70
N ARG A 135 -14.97 7.14 14.46
CA ARG A 135 -15.74 8.31 13.99
C ARG A 135 -17.25 8.07 13.90
N SER A 136 -17.69 6.81 13.80
CA SER A 136 -19.12 6.46 13.71
C SER A 136 -19.82 6.46 15.07
N ILE A 137 -19.07 6.64 16.16
CA ILE A 137 -19.57 6.66 17.53
C ILE A 137 -19.41 8.08 18.06
N ASP A 138 -20.53 8.76 18.33
CA ASP A 138 -20.53 10.01 19.11
C ASP A 138 -20.34 9.68 20.59
N ALA A 139 -19.09 9.63 21.04
CA ALA A 139 -18.71 9.43 22.44
C ALA A 139 -17.55 10.37 22.83
N ASP A 140 -17.23 10.40 24.12
CA ASP A 140 -16.11 11.18 24.66
C ASP A 140 -14.76 10.75 24.02
N PHE A 141 -13.84 11.72 23.85
CA PHE A 141 -12.53 11.51 23.23
C PHE A 141 -11.77 10.31 23.82
N GLN A 142 -11.85 10.12 25.14
CA GLN A 142 -11.14 9.02 25.82
C GLN A 142 -11.71 7.64 25.49
N VAL A 143 -13.03 7.55 25.29
CA VAL A 143 -13.72 6.32 24.88
C VAL A 143 -13.44 6.02 23.40
N VAL A 144 -13.51 7.04 22.54
CA VAL A 144 -13.21 6.92 21.12
C VAL A 144 -11.75 6.49 20.88
N ALA A 145 -10.80 7.07 21.62
CA ALA A 145 -9.38 6.71 21.53
C ALA A 145 -9.12 5.25 21.95
N SER A 146 -9.79 4.78 23.01
CA SER A 146 -9.68 3.39 23.48
C SER A 146 -10.27 2.39 22.48
N ILE A 147 -11.43 2.71 21.90
CA ILE A 147 -12.05 1.89 20.84
C ILE A 147 -11.17 1.85 19.60
N PHE A 148 -10.61 2.99 19.19
CA PHE A 148 -9.67 3.07 18.08
C PHE A 148 -8.45 2.17 18.29
N GLY A 149 -7.81 2.27 19.45
CA GLY A 149 -6.64 1.44 19.79
C GLY A 149 -6.95 -0.05 19.79
N ALA A 150 -8.04 -0.45 20.47
CA ALA A 150 -8.46 -1.85 20.52
C ALA A 150 -8.79 -2.41 19.13
N CYS A 151 -9.50 -1.63 18.31
CA CYS A 151 -9.90 -2.04 16.97
C CYS A 151 -8.70 -2.11 16.00
N ALA A 152 -7.76 -1.16 16.11
CA ALA A 152 -6.53 -1.17 15.31
C ALA A 152 -5.66 -2.39 15.63
N ILE A 153 -5.49 -2.72 16.92
CA ILE A 153 -4.73 -3.92 17.34
C ILE A 153 -5.43 -5.19 16.85
N ALA A 154 -6.75 -5.28 17.03
CA ALA A 154 -7.54 -6.42 16.57
C ALA A 154 -7.45 -6.61 15.04
N GLY A 155 -7.52 -5.51 14.28
CA GLY A 155 -7.40 -5.54 12.82
C GLY A 155 -6.01 -5.98 12.34
N ILE A 156 -4.94 -5.50 13.00
CA ILE A 156 -3.56 -5.92 12.71
C ILE A 156 -3.41 -7.41 13.02
N ALA A 157 -3.87 -7.87 14.20
CA ALA A 157 -3.75 -9.27 14.61
C ALA A 157 -4.53 -10.21 13.68
N ALA A 158 -5.74 -9.83 13.27
CA ALA A 158 -6.55 -10.60 12.35
C ALA A 158 -5.90 -10.71 10.97
N GLN A 159 -5.43 -9.59 10.40
CA GLN A 159 -4.78 -9.58 9.08
C GLN A 159 -3.42 -10.30 9.09
N ALA A 160 -2.62 -10.12 10.15
CA ALA A 160 -1.37 -10.85 10.33
C ALA A 160 -1.60 -12.36 10.51
N GLY A 161 -2.64 -12.76 11.23
CA GLY A 161 -3.03 -14.16 11.42
C GLY A 161 -3.47 -14.84 10.12
N ILE A 162 -4.23 -14.13 9.27
CA ILE A 162 -4.63 -14.63 7.94
C ILE A 162 -3.41 -14.81 7.02
N MET A 163 -2.45 -13.88 7.06
CA MET A 163 -1.23 -13.95 6.25
C MET A 163 -0.35 -15.15 6.64
N LYS A 164 -0.39 -15.57 7.91
CA LYS A 164 0.32 -16.76 8.40
C LYS A 164 -0.38 -18.07 7.99
N LYS A 165 -1.71 -18.05 7.80
CA LYS A 165 -2.52 -19.24 7.46
C LYS A 165 -2.53 -19.56 5.96
N ASN A 166 -2.36 -18.55 5.09
CA ASN A 166 -2.15 -18.72 3.65
C ASN A 166 -0.78 -18.15 3.27
N PRO A 167 0.31 -18.93 3.38
CA PRO A 167 1.59 -18.53 2.84
C PRO A 167 1.44 -18.27 1.34
N PRO A 168 2.11 -17.24 0.78
CA PRO A 168 2.19 -17.11 -0.68
C PRO A 168 2.74 -18.41 -1.26
N ALA A 169 2.09 -18.93 -2.30
CA ALA A 169 2.54 -20.12 -3.01
C ALA A 169 4.03 -19.96 -3.33
N GLN A 170 4.83 -20.92 -2.85
CA GLN A 170 6.25 -20.97 -3.13
C GLN A 170 6.44 -20.97 -4.65
N PRO A 171 7.35 -20.15 -5.21
CA PRO A 171 7.78 -20.36 -6.58
C PRO A 171 8.31 -21.79 -6.66
N GLU A 172 7.75 -22.61 -7.54
CA GLU A 172 8.28 -23.94 -7.85
C GLU A 172 9.77 -23.79 -8.14
N GLN A 173 10.57 -24.55 -7.38
CA GLN A 173 12.04 -24.53 -7.40
C GLN A 173 12.59 -24.94 -8.78
#